data_AF-A0A957P126-F1
#
_entry.id   AF-A0A957P126-F1
#
_cell.length_a   1.000
_cell.length_b   1.000
_cell.length_c   1.000
_cell.angle_alpha   90.00
_cell.angle_beta   90.00
_cell.angle_gamma   90.00
#
_symmetry.space_group_name_H-M   'P 1'
#
loop_
_entity.id
_entity.type
_entity.pdbx_description
1 polymer ?
#
loop_
_entity_poly.entity_id
_entity_poly.type
_entity_poly.pdbx_seq_one_letter_code
_entity_poly.pdbx_strand_id
1 'polypeptide(L)'
;MTRYIIRRGLQSLLLMWVATIIGFTVYQLAPGGPLQFLDSDPKKTQADVERLQRLYGLDRSVPVQYMAWAFGEDWLPATPVWRSGRCLSDPDACVHGIIRLDFGRSFHYQGQSVIGLIVERMPATFLLAFSSLFLSVVIGIPLGIISALYRGRWPDNAIRIITVLLNTVPEWWVGLLLLIILGGYFGLVPLGGMQTIGDGSFWDRLHHLVLPATVSAIGGWIGFSRILRFEMLDVLSQDYVR
;
A
#
# COMPACT_ATOMS: atom_id res chain seq x y z
N MET A 1 -22.44 19.21 -16.83
CA MET A 1 -21.45 18.85 -15.78
C MET A 1 -22.06 18.08 -14.62
N THR A 2 -23.15 18.52 -14.00
CA THR A 2 -23.78 17.84 -12.83
C THR A 2 -24.11 16.36 -13.04
N ARG A 3 -24.76 16.00 -14.16
CA ARG A 3 -25.08 14.60 -14.49
C ARG A 3 -23.84 13.70 -14.62
N TYR A 4 -22.74 14.25 -15.12
CA TYR A 4 -21.47 13.54 -15.23
C TYR A 4 -20.84 13.29 -13.86
N ILE A 5 -20.83 14.31 -12.99
CA ILE A 5 -20.32 14.20 -11.62
C ILE A 5 -21.13 13.17 -10.83
N ILE A 6 -22.46 13.21 -10.89
CA ILE A 6 -23.32 12.23 -10.21
C ILE A 6 -23.07 10.81 -10.73
N ARG A 7 -23.03 10.63 -12.06
CA ARG A 7 -22.78 9.31 -12.66
C ARG A 7 -21.41 8.75 -12.23
N ARG A 8 -20.36 9.57 -12.27
CA ARG A 8 -19.03 9.15 -11.82
C ARG A 8 -18.99 8.89 -10.32
N GLY A 9 -19.64 9.72 -9.51
CA GLY A 9 -19.73 9.52 -8.06
C GLY A 9 -20.37 8.18 -7.70
N LEU A 10 -21.50 7.87 -8.33
CA LEU A 10 -22.18 6.57 -8.15
C LEU A 10 -21.32 5.39 -8.63
N GLN A 11 -20.64 5.53 -9.77
CA GLN A 11 -19.71 4.50 -10.27
C GLN A 11 -18.54 4.28 -9.31
N SER A 12 -17.95 5.34 -8.76
CA SER A 12 -16.86 5.24 -7.78
C SER A 12 -17.33 4.59 -6.47
N LEU A 13 -18.52 4.95 -5.97
CA LEU A 13 -19.09 4.33 -4.77
C LEU A 13 -19.37 2.83 -4.98
N LEU A 14 -19.95 2.47 -6.14
CA LEU A 14 -20.18 1.07 -6.49
C LEU A 14 -18.87 0.30 -6.59
N LEU A 15 -17.86 0.86 -7.27
CA LEU A 15 -16.55 0.23 -7.39
C LEU A 15 -15.91 0.02 -6.02
N MET A 16 -15.96 1.04 -5.15
CA MET A 16 -15.39 0.96 -3.81
C MET A 16 -16.11 -0.10 -2.97
N TRP A 17 -17.44 -0.16 -3.02
CA TRP A 17 -18.24 -1.18 -2.33
C TRP A 17 -17.97 -2.60 -2.83
N VAL A 18 -17.84 -2.79 -4.15
CA VAL A 18 -17.46 -4.09 -4.73
C VAL A 18 -16.05 -4.47 -4.29
N ALA A 19 -15.10 -3.54 -4.31
CA ALA A 19 -13.73 -3.78 -3.87
C ALA A 19 -13.65 -4.17 -2.38
N THR A 20 -14.43 -3.52 -1.50
CA THR A 20 -14.47 -3.87 -0.08
C THR A 20 -15.10 -5.24 0.16
N ILE A 21 -16.16 -5.60 -0.57
CA ILE A 21 -16.75 -6.96 -0.50
C ILE A 21 -15.73 -8.00 -0.93
N ILE A 22 -15.03 -7.78 -2.05
CA ILE A 22 -14.02 -8.71 -2.54
C ILE A 22 -12.91 -8.86 -1.51
N GLY A 23 -12.33 -7.75 -1.02
CA GLY A 23 -11.25 -7.79 -0.04
C GLY A 23 -11.66 -8.48 1.27
N PHE A 24 -12.85 -8.17 1.78
CA PHE A 24 -13.41 -8.81 2.97
C PHE A 24 -13.59 -10.32 2.78
N THR A 25 -14.17 -10.72 1.64
CA THR A 25 -14.44 -12.14 1.35
C THR A 25 -13.15 -12.92 1.14
N VAL A 26 -12.17 -12.35 0.44
CA VAL A 26 -10.84 -12.97 0.26
C VAL A 26 -10.15 -13.20 1.59
N TYR A 27 -10.22 -12.23 2.52
CA TYR A 27 -9.63 -12.40 3.86
C TYR A 27 -10.32 -13.52 4.66
N GLN A 28 -11.63 -13.67 4.52
CA GLN A 28 -12.40 -14.73 5.20
C GLN A 28 -12.16 -16.12 4.61
N LEU A 29 -11.95 -16.20 3.29
CA LEU A 29 -11.65 -17.44 2.58
C LEU A 29 -10.17 -17.82 2.62
N ALA A 30 -9.30 -16.95 3.14
CA ALA A 30 -7.88 -17.23 3.25
C ALA A 30 -7.66 -18.47 4.15
N PRO A 31 -6.74 -19.38 3.78
CA PRO A 31 -6.44 -20.55 4.60
C PRO A 31 -5.94 -20.12 5.98
N GLY A 32 -6.63 -20.58 7.04
CA GLY A 32 -6.39 -20.16 8.43
C GLY A 32 -7.35 -19.08 8.96
N GLY A 33 -8.04 -18.35 8.08
CA GLY A 33 -9.03 -17.32 8.42
C GLY A 33 -8.49 -16.16 9.29
N PRO A 34 -9.37 -15.33 9.87
CA PRO A 34 -8.97 -14.18 10.69
C PRO A 34 -8.19 -14.51 11.97
N LEU A 35 -8.26 -15.77 12.42
CA LEU A 35 -7.58 -16.26 13.62
C LEU A 35 -6.29 -17.02 13.33
N GLN A 36 -5.74 -16.92 12.11
CA GLN A 36 -4.51 -17.60 11.73
C GLN A 36 -3.31 -17.27 12.64
N PHE A 37 -3.30 -16.08 13.25
CA PHE A 37 -2.25 -15.70 14.22
C PHE A 37 -2.19 -16.63 15.46
N LEU A 38 -3.24 -17.42 15.72
CA LEU A 38 -3.21 -18.44 16.77
C LEU A 38 -2.45 -19.70 16.35
N ASP A 39 -2.22 -19.92 15.06
CA ASP A 39 -1.52 -21.12 14.57
C ASP A 39 -0.04 -21.12 14.98
N SER A 40 0.53 -19.95 15.27
CA SER A 40 1.87 -19.84 15.85
C SER A 40 1.94 -20.16 17.34
N ASP A 41 0.81 -20.29 18.05
CA ASP A 41 0.80 -20.64 19.47
C ASP A 41 0.70 -22.17 19.65
N PRO A 42 1.77 -22.84 20.11
CA PRO A 42 1.76 -24.29 20.32
C PRO A 42 0.82 -24.74 21.45
N LYS A 43 0.25 -23.83 22.24
CA LYS A 43 -0.73 -24.12 23.30
C LYS A 43 -2.18 -23.89 22.89
N LYS A 44 -2.43 -23.66 21.60
CA LYS A 44 -3.78 -23.43 21.05
C LYS A 44 -4.72 -24.59 21.43
N THR A 45 -5.68 -24.30 22.31
CA THR A 45 -6.76 -25.24 22.65
C THR A 45 -7.98 -24.94 21.77
N GLN A 46 -8.73 -25.95 21.34
CA GLN A 46 -9.96 -25.75 20.55
C GLN A 46 -10.96 -24.82 21.26
N ALA A 47 -11.06 -24.94 22.59
CA ALA A 47 -11.89 -24.07 23.43
C ALA A 47 -11.49 -22.57 23.34
N ASP A 48 -10.19 -22.27 23.22
CA ASP A 48 -9.73 -20.88 23.08
C ASP A 48 -10.08 -20.30 21.71
N VAL A 49 -10.02 -21.12 20.66
CA VAL A 49 -10.42 -20.71 19.31
C VAL A 49 -11.89 -20.37 19.27
N GLU A 50 -12.76 -21.24 19.79
CA GLU A 50 -14.21 -20.99 19.84
C GLU A 50 -14.52 -19.75 20.67
N ARG A 51 -13.83 -19.56 21.81
CA ARG A 51 -13.97 -18.38 22.65
C ARG A 51 -13.63 -17.10 21.87
N LEU A 52 -12.50 -17.08 21.16
CA LEU A 52 -12.09 -15.94 20.35
C LEU A 52 -13.00 -15.70 19.15
N GLN A 53 -13.50 -16.76 18.50
CA GLN A 53 -14.48 -16.66 17.44
C GLN A 53 -15.74 -15.94 17.93
N ARG A 54 -16.31 -16.36 19.07
CA ARG A 54 -17.48 -15.68 19.66
C ARG A 54 -17.16 -14.26 20.10
N LEU A 55 -16.01 -14.03 20.73
CA LEU A 55 -15.61 -12.69 21.19
C LEU A 55 -15.49 -11.69 20.04
N TYR A 56 -14.94 -12.10 18.90
CA TYR A 56 -14.82 -11.28 17.70
C TYR A 56 -16.03 -11.36 16.78
N GLY A 57 -17.01 -12.23 17.10
CA GLY A 57 -18.21 -12.45 16.29
C GLY A 57 -17.93 -13.04 14.91
N LEU A 58 -16.89 -13.87 14.81
CA LEU A 58 -16.48 -14.61 13.61
C LEU A 58 -17.34 -15.86 13.37
N ASP A 59 -18.13 -16.27 14.37
CA ASP A 59 -19.12 -17.35 14.33
C ASP A 59 -20.42 -16.95 13.60
N ARG A 60 -20.62 -15.66 13.34
CA ARG A 60 -21.80 -15.12 12.64
C ARG A 60 -21.72 -15.33 11.13
N SER A 61 -22.86 -15.20 10.44
CA SER A 61 -22.88 -15.24 8.97
C SER A 61 -22.01 -14.13 8.35
N VAL A 62 -21.33 -14.42 7.23
CA VAL A 62 -20.43 -13.48 6.53
C VAL A 62 -21.10 -12.13 6.22
N PRO A 63 -22.38 -12.06 5.79
CA PRO A 63 -23.05 -10.77 5.56
C PRO A 63 -23.17 -9.92 6.83
N VAL A 64 -23.47 -10.55 7.98
CA VAL A 64 -23.56 -9.83 9.26
C VAL A 64 -22.19 -9.33 9.69
N GLN A 65 -21.14 -10.13 9.52
CA GLN A 65 -19.77 -9.69 9.83
C GLN A 65 -19.36 -8.49 8.97
N TYR A 66 -19.71 -8.48 7.68
CA TYR A 66 -19.45 -7.35 6.80
C TYR A 66 -20.22 -6.10 7.22
N MET A 67 -21.50 -6.23 7.57
CA MET A 67 -22.31 -5.11 8.06
C MET A 67 -21.76 -4.53 9.37
N ALA A 68 -21.40 -5.39 10.33
CA ALA A 68 -20.79 -5.02 11.60
C ALA A 68 -19.46 -4.28 11.39
N TRP A 69 -18.60 -4.79 10.48
CA TRP A 69 -17.33 -4.16 10.13
C TRP A 69 -17.51 -2.80 9.44
N ALA A 70 -18.46 -2.71 8.50
CA ALA A 70 -18.66 -1.50 7.70
C ALA A 70 -19.36 -0.37 8.49
N PHE A 71 -20.47 -0.71 9.16
CA PHE A 71 -21.39 0.26 9.75
C PHE A 71 -21.37 0.30 11.28
N GLY A 72 -20.72 -0.68 11.92
CA GLY A 72 -20.67 -0.81 13.38
C GLY A 72 -21.66 -1.83 13.93
N GLU A 73 -21.44 -2.20 15.19
CA GLU A 73 -22.29 -3.11 15.98
C GLU A 73 -23.18 -2.35 16.99
N ASP A 74 -22.87 -1.08 17.24
CA ASP A 74 -23.53 -0.20 18.21
C ASP A 74 -25.04 -0.05 17.94
N TRP A 75 -25.42 -0.01 16.67
CA TRP A 75 -26.81 0.15 16.22
C TRP A 75 -27.54 -1.17 15.94
N LEU A 76 -26.83 -2.30 15.95
CA LEU A 76 -27.42 -3.61 15.67
C LEU A 76 -28.23 -4.13 16.87
N PRO A 77 -29.22 -5.03 16.70
CA PRO A 77 -29.95 -5.62 17.82
C PRO A 77 -29.03 -6.37 18.80
N ALA A 78 -29.27 -6.23 20.11
CA ALA A 78 -28.45 -6.85 21.16
C ALA A 78 -28.68 -8.37 21.30
N THR A 79 -28.30 -9.10 20.24
CA THR A 79 -28.43 -10.56 20.16
C THR A 79 -27.12 -11.16 19.66
N PRO A 80 -26.80 -12.43 20.03
CA PRO A 80 -25.59 -13.12 19.57
C PRO A 80 -25.49 -13.25 18.05
N VAL A 81 -26.62 -13.19 17.35
CA VAL A 81 -26.66 -13.25 15.88
C VAL A 81 -26.10 -11.98 15.26
N TRP A 82 -26.30 -10.82 15.90
CA TRP A 82 -26.02 -9.51 15.32
C TRP A 82 -24.83 -8.80 15.96
N ARG A 83 -24.57 -8.97 17.27
CA ARG A 83 -23.44 -8.35 17.98
C ARG A 83 -22.39 -9.37 18.39
N SER A 84 -21.13 -8.96 18.40
CA SER A 84 -20.02 -9.80 18.86
C SER A 84 -20.12 -10.06 20.36
N GLY A 85 -19.50 -11.16 20.83
CA GLY A 85 -19.43 -11.47 22.26
C GLY A 85 -18.77 -10.35 23.07
N ARG A 86 -17.80 -9.63 22.47
CA ARG A 86 -17.18 -8.43 23.08
C ARG A 86 -18.20 -7.32 23.32
N CYS A 87 -18.97 -6.97 22.29
CA CYS A 87 -19.98 -5.91 22.37
C CYS A 87 -21.17 -6.28 23.27
N LEU A 88 -21.49 -7.57 23.39
CA LEU A 88 -22.50 -8.06 24.34
C LEU A 88 -22.01 -8.04 25.80
N SER A 89 -20.73 -8.33 26.04
CA SER A 89 -20.16 -8.28 27.40
C SER A 89 -19.93 -6.85 27.90
N ASP A 90 -19.59 -5.93 27.01
CA ASP A 90 -19.30 -4.53 27.32
C ASP A 90 -19.84 -3.64 26.18
N PRO A 91 -20.98 -2.94 26.41
CA PRO A 91 -21.58 -2.06 25.41
C PRO A 91 -20.68 -0.91 24.93
N ASP A 92 -19.72 -0.48 25.74
CA ASP A 92 -18.80 0.61 25.39
C ASP A 92 -17.63 0.11 24.52
N ALA A 93 -17.41 -1.22 24.48
CA ALA A 93 -16.39 -1.86 23.67
C ALA A 93 -16.88 -2.25 22.26
N CYS A 94 -18.09 -1.85 21.87
CA CYS A 94 -18.65 -2.08 20.55
C CYS A 94 -17.87 -1.30 19.47
N VAL A 95 -17.70 -1.94 18.31
CA VAL A 95 -17.06 -1.29 17.15
C VAL A 95 -18.09 -0.41 16.46
N HIS A 96 -17.72 0.82 16.12
CA HIS A 96 -18.58 1.81 15.46
C HIS A 96 -18.55 1.71 13.93
N GLY A 97 -17.61 0.92 13.39
CA GLY A 97 -17.48 0.61 11.97
C GLY A 97 -16.57 1.56 11.19
N ILE A 98 -16.05 1.04 10.07
CA ILE A 98 -15.04 1.73 9.27
C ILE A 98 -15.56 3.02 8.61
N ILE A 99 -16.87 3.09 8.32
CA ILE A 99 -17.50 4.28 7.74
C ILE A 99 -17.46 5.46 8.74
N ARG A 100 -17.43 5.18 10.04
CA ARG A 100 -17.27 6.17 11.11
C ARG A 100 -15.81 6.34 11.55
N LEU A 101 -14.86 5.88 10.72
CA LEU A 101 -13.42 5.89 10.98
C LEU A 101 -12.98 5.05 12.18
N ASP A 102 -13.82 4.12 12.64
CA ASP A 102 -13.44 3.13 13.64
C ASP A 102 -12.98 1.85 12.94
N PHE A 103 -11.66 1.67 12.91
CA PHE A 103 -11.01 0.49 12.32
C PHE A 103 -10.93 -0.68 13.30
N GLY A 104 -11.44 -0.52 14.53
CA GLY A 104 -11.40 -1.53 15.57
C GLY A 104 -9.99 -1.81 16.10
N ARG A 105 -9.83 -3.01 16.65
CA ARG A 105 -8.58 -3.48 17.27
C ARG A 105 -7.93 -4.58 16.43
N SER A 106 -6.61 -4.63 16.47
CA SER A 106 -5.85 -5.65 15.75
C SER A 106 -6.11 -7.04 16.35
N PHE A 107 -6.33 -8.03 15.47
CA PHE A 107 -6.37 -9.44 15.85
C PHE A 107 -4.98 -9.97 16.21
N HIS A 108 -3.96 -9.49 15.51
CA HIS A 108 -2.58 -9.95 15.64
C HIS A 108 -1.83 -9.22 16.77
N TYR A 109 -1.99 -7.91 16.88
CA TYR A 109 -1.37 -7.09 17.92
C TYR A 109 -2.38 -6.82 19.03
N GLN A 110 -2.44 -7.76 19.99
CA GLN A 110 -3.44 -7.73 21.06
C GLN A 110 -3.41 -6.39 21.82
N GLY A 111 -4.60 -5.80 22.01
CA GLY A 111 -4.78 -4.55 22.75
C GLY A 111 -4.49 -3.26 21.97
N GLN A 112 -3.94 -3.35 20.76
CA GLN A 112 -3.64 -2.17 19.94
C GLN A 112 -4.79 -1.83 18.97
N SER A 113 -5.06 -0.54 18.80
CA SER A 113 -6.01 -0.06 17.80
C SER A 113 -5.39 -0.13 16.41
N VAL A 114 -6.19 -0.48 15.40
CA VAL A 114 -5.71 -0.57 14.01
C VAL A 114 -5.27 0.81 13.51
N ILE A 115 -6.00 1.86 13.87
CA ILE A 115 -5.63 3.24 13.50
C ILE A 115 -4.28 3.64 14.10
N GLY A 116 -3.98 3.26 15.33
CA GLY A 116 -2.68 3.53 15.97
C GLY A 116 -1.54 2.87 15.20
N LEU A 117 -1.71 1.60 14.81
CA LEU A 117 -0.74 0.85 14.00
C LEU A 117 -0.48 1.46 12.62
N ILE A 118 -1.55 1.97 11.97
CA ILE A 118 -1.46 2.64 10.67
C ILE A 118 -0.66 3.94 10.83
N VAL A 119 -1.03 4.77 11.81
CA VAL A 119 -0.37 6.07 12.06
C VAL A 119 1.11 5.87 12.41
N GLU A 120 1.45 4.84 13.18
CA GLU A 120 2.84 4.53 13.54
C GLU A 120 3.71 4.17 12.32
N ARG A 121 3.13 3.51 11.30
CA ARG A 121 3.84 3.10 10.08
C ARG A 121 3.78 4.14 8.95
N MET A 122 2.88 5.10 9.07
CA MET A 122 2.64 6.12 8.04
C MET A 122 3.89 6.96 7.70
N PRO A 123 4.71 7.43 8.66
CA PRO A 123 5.90 8.21 8.35
C PRO A 123 6.90 7.48 7.45
N ALA A 124 7.07 6.17 7.64
CA ALA A 124 7.95 5.35 6.81
C ALA A 124 7.46 5.28 5.35
N THR A 125 6.14 5.13 5.18
CA THR A 125 5.50 5.08 3.87
C THR A 125 5.64 6.44 3.16
N PHE A 126 5.42 7.54 3.88
CA PHE A 126 5.61 8.87 3.32
C PHE A 126 7.07 9.15 2.96
N LEU A 127 8.02 8.79 3.83
CA LEU A 127 9.44 8.94 3.55
C LEU A 127 9.81 8.25 2.24
N LEU A 128 9.42 6.98 2.08
CA LEU A 128 9.67 6.23 0.86
C LEU A 128 8.98 6.87 -0.36
N ALA A 129 7.71 7.23 -0.25
CA ALA A 129 6.93 7.80 -1.35
C ALA A 129 7.50 9.16 -1.82
N PHE A 130 7.80 10.07 -0.89
CA PHE A 130 8.36 11.39 -1.22
C PHE A 130 9.79 11.29 -1.76
N SER A 131 10.63 10.43 -1.19
CA SER A 131 11.98 10.21 -1.71
C SER A 131 11.96 9.59 -3.10
N SER A 132 11.08 8.62 -3.34
CA SER A 132 10.90 8.02 -4.66
C SER A 132 10.37 9.03 -5.68
N LEU A 133 9.38 9.84 -5.31
CA LEU A 133 8.85 10.91 -6.16
C LEU A 133 9.93 11.96 -6.48
N PHE A 134 10.72 12.36 -5.49
CA PHE A 134 11.81 13.30 -5.66
C PHE A 134 12.83 12.76 -6.68
N LEU A 135 13.30 11.53 -6.49
CA LEU A 135 14.21 10.87 -7.44
C LEU A 135 13.58 10.71 -8.83
N SER A 136 12.29 10.41 -8.89
CA SER A 136 11.54 10.29 -10.14
C SER A 136 11.59 11.57 -10.96
N VAL A 137 11.35 12.71 -10.32
CA VAL A 137 11.33 14.04 -10.94
C VAL A 137 12.75 14.48 -11.30
N VAL A 138 13.67 14.40 -10.35
CA VAL A 138 15.06 14.87 -10.49
C VAL A 138 15.81 14.17 -11.62
N ILE A 139 15.51 12.90 -11.88
CA ILE A 139 16.15 12.15 -12.96
C ILE A 139 15.26 12.10 -14.20
N GLY A 140 13.96 11.83 -14.04
CA GLY A 140 13.04 11.66 -15.16
C GLY A 140 12.87 12.92 -16.03
N ILE A 141 12.80 14.10 -15.41
CA ILE A 141 12.64 15.36 -16.16
C ILE A 141 13.89 15.67 -16.99
N PRO A 142 15.12 15.70 -16.43
CA PRO A 142 16.32 15.92 -17.23
C PRO A 142 16.50 14.91 -18.36
N LEU A 143 16.18 13.63 -18.13
CA LEU A 143 16.22 12.62 -19.20
C LEU A 143 15.26 12.97 -20.35
N GLY A 144 14.06 13.46 -20.06
CA GLY A 144 13.11 13.92 -21.07
C GLY A 144 13.61 15.14 -21.85
N ILE A 145 14.17 16.12 -21.15
CA ILE A 145 14.75 17.33 -21.76
C ILE A 145 15.91 16.97 -22.69
N ILE A 146 16.87 16.17 -22.20
CA ILE A 146 18.03 15.72 -22.99
C ILE A 146 17.56 14.94 -24.22
N SER A 147 16.60 14.02 -24.05
CA SER A 147 16.05 13.23 -25.14
C SER A 147 15.34 14.09 -26.21
N ALA A 148 14.70 15.20 -25.82
CA ALA A 148 14.10 16.14 -26.77
C ALA A 148 15.13 17.02 -27.49
N LEU A 149 16.10 17.60 -26.77
CA LEU A 149 17.14 18.45 -27.33
C LEU A 149 18.04 17.71 -28.33
N TYR A 150 18.30 16.43 -28.07
CA TYR A 150 19.12 15.57 -28.93
C TYR A 150 18.26 14.60 -29.76
N ARG A 151 17.05 15.02 -30.16
CA ARG A 151 16.11 14.20 -30.95
C ARG A 151 16.79 13.47 -32.10
N GLY A 152 16.64 12.15 -32.15
CA GLY A 152 17.19 11.29 -33.19
C GLY A 152 18.70 11.01 -33.09
N ARG A 153 19.42 11.65 -32.16
CA ARG A 153 20.83 11.36 -31.89
C ARG A 153 20.97 10.25 -30.84
N TRP A 154 22.21 9.84 -30.59
CA TRP A 154 22.50 8.74 -29.67
C TRP A 154 21.95 8.94 -28.24
N PRO A 155 21.91 10.16 -27.62
CA PRO A 155 21.38 10.31 -26.27
C PRO A 155 19.87 10.02 -26.20
N ASP A 156 19.11 10.51 -27.18
CA ASP A 156 17.67 10.21 -27.30
C ASP A 156 17.42 8.70 -27.45
N ASN A 157 18.15 8.06 -28.37
CA ASN A 157 17.99 6.63 -28.61
C ASN A 157 18.39 5.79 -27.39
N ALA A 158 19.48 6.14 -26.69
CA ALA A 158 19.92 5.44 -25.49
C ALA A 158 18.87 5.53 -24.37
N ILE A 159 18.35 6.73 -24.08
CA ILE A 159 17.32 6.95 -23.05
C ILE A 159 16.04 6.17 -23.39
N ARG A 160 15.61 6.20 -24.66
CA ARG A 160 14.42 5.44 -25.11
C ARG A 160 14.61 3.93 -24.97
N ILE A 161 15.76 3.40 -25.37
CA ILE A 161 16.05 1.96 -25.25
C ILE A 161 16.08 1.55 -23.77
N ILE A 162 16.83 2.27 -22.93
CA ILE A 162 16.96 1.96 -21.50
C ILE A 162 15.59 2.01 -20.81
N THR A 163 14.80 3.06 -21.04
CA THR A 163 13.48 3.18 -20.39
C THR A 163 12.48 2.14 -20.89
N VAL A 164 12.56 1.69 -22.14
CA VAL A 164 11.75 0.57 -22.65
C VAL A 164 12.19 -0.76 -22.02
N LEU A 165 13.50 -1.00 -21.90
CA LEU A 165 14.04 -2.20 -21.23
C LEU A 165 13.59 -2.25 -19.77
N LEU A 166 13.76 -1.14 -19.03
CA LEU A 166 13.31 -1.04 -17.64
C LEU A 166 11.80 -1.26 -17.48
N ASN A 167 10.99 -0.77 -18.43
CA ASN A 167 9.54 -0.97 -18.42
C ASN A 167 9.11 -2.42 -18.68
N THR A 168 9.97 -3.21 -19.33
CA THR A 168 9.67 -4.63 -19.63
C THR A 168 9.84 -5.51 -18.40
N VAL A 169 10.71 -5.11 -17.47
CA VAL A 169 11.01 -5.89 -16.27
C VAL A 169 10.06 -5.46 -15.14
N PRO A 170 9.38 -6.39 -14.46
CA PRO A 170 8.54 -6.05 -13.31
C PRO A 170 9.34 -5.36 -12.20
N GLU A 171 8.81 -4.27 -11.65
CA GLU A 171 9.49 -3.46 -10.62
C GLU A 171 9.92 -4.30 -9.40
N TRP A 172 9.02 -5.14 -8.90
CA TRP A 172 9.31 -6.02 -7.77
C TRP A 172 10.48 -6.98 -8.07
N TRP A 173 10.64 -7.41 -9.33
CA TRP A 173 11.72 -8.32 -9.73
C TRP A 173 13.07 -7.60 -9.79
N VAL A 174 13.10 -6.37 -10.30
CA VAL A 174 14.30 -5.51 -10.25
C VAL A 174 14.71 -5.28 -8.80
N GLY A 175 13.76 -4.95 -7.92
CA GLY A 175 14.01 -4.77 -6.49
C GLY A 175 14.63 -6.01 -5.85
N LEU A 176 14.06 -7.19 -6.09
CA LEU A 176 14.59 -8.45 -5.55
C LEU A 176 16.00 -8.76 -6.07
N LEU A 177 16.25 -8.59 -7.38
CA LEU A 177 17.57 -8.83 -7.94
C LEU A 177 18.62 -7.89 -7.37
N LEU A 178 18.33 -6.60 -7.30
CA LEU A 178 19.27 -5.62 -6.75
C LEU A 178 19.52 -5.88 -5.26
N LEU A 179 18.49 -6.29 -4.51
CA LEU A 179 18.65 -6.66 -3.11
C LEU A 179 19.55 -7.90 -2.94
N ILE A 180 19.41 -8.92 -3.77
CA ILE A 180 20.26 -10.12 -3.74
C ILE A 180 21.70 -9.78 -4.15
N ILE A 181 21.88 -9.01 -5.24
CA ILE A 181 23.20 -8.68 -5.79
C ILE A 181 23.91 -7.72 -4.84
N LEU A 182 23.32 -6.56 -4.58
CA LEU A 182 23.96 -5.50 -3.81
C LEU A 182 23.98 -5.82 -2.32
N GLY A 183 22.89 -6.35 -1.77
CA GLY A 183 22.79 -6.65 -0.34
C GLY A 183 23.34 -8.03 0.02
N GLY A 184 22.98 -9.06 -0.74
CA GLY A 184 23.37 -10.44 -0.46
C GLY A 184 24.82 -10.75 -0.81
N TYR A 185 25.25 -10.45 -2.04
CA TYR A 185 26.62 -10.77 -2.49
C TYR A 185 27.65 -9.70 -2.12
N PHE A 186 27.35 -8.43 -2.39
CA PHE A 186 28.32 -7.35 -2.18
C PHE A 186 28.25 -6.71 -0.79
N GLY A 187 27.19 -6.93 -0.01
CA GLY A 187 27.01 -6.32 1.31
C GLY A 187 26.94 -4.78 1.27
N LEU A 188 26.61 -4.19 0.12
CA LEU A 188 26.58 -2.75 -0.11
C LEU A 188 25.33 -2.07 0.43
N VAL A 189 24.25 -2.82 0.66
CA VAL A 189 22.95 -2.31 1.11
C VAL A 189 22.32 -3.25 2.13
N PRO A 190 21.54 -2.74 3.08
CA PRO A 190 20.86 -3.58 4.05
C PRO A 190 19.75 -4.40 3.39
N LEU A 191 19.51 -5.60 3.92
CA LEU A 191 18.49 -6.53 3.39
C LEU A 191 17.07 -6.21 3.88
N GLY A 192 16.93 -5.40 4.94
CA GLY A 192 15.63 -5.03 5.49
C GLY A 192 15.73 -4.13 6.71
N GLY A 193 14.58 -3.66 7.17
CA GLY A 193 14.49 -2.68 8.27
C GLY A 193 14.62 -1.23 7.78
N MET A 194 14.39 -0.29 8.69
CA MET A 194 14.55 1.15 8.44
C MET A 194 15.87 1.72 8.95
N GLN A 195 16.53 0.99 9.85
CA GLN A 195 17.75 1.39 10.51
C GLN A 195 18.44 0.16 11.07
N THR A 196 19.76 0.23 11.22
CA THR A 196 20.55 -0.75 11.96
C THR A 196 20.22 -0.65 13.44
N ILE A 197 20.09 -1.79 14.11
CA ILE A 197 19.84 -1.84 15.55
C ILE A 197 21.03 -1.19 16.29
N GLY A 198 20.77 -0.06 16.94
CA GLY A 198 21.75 0.63 17.81
C GLY A 198 22.39 1.89 17.23
N ASP A 199 22.39 2.10 15.90
CA ASP A 199 22.94 3.34 15.31
C ASP A 199 21.85 4.40 15.10
N GLY A 200 20.78 4.05 14.35
CA GLY A 200 19.63 4.94 14.13
C GLY A 200 19.99 6.31 13.53
N SER A 201 21.21 6.46 13.00
CA SER A 201 21.76 7.71 12.49
C SER A 201 21.08 8.14 11.19
N PHE A 202 21.21 9.43 10.84
CA PHE A 202 20.66 9.93 9.58
C PHE A 202 21.24 9.20 8.36
N TRP A 203 22.56 8.93 8.37
CA TRP A 203 23.24 8.24 7.28
C TRP A 203 22.84 6.78 7.18
N ASP A 204 22.63 6.10 8.31
CA ASP A 204 22.12 4.73 8.36
C ASP A 204 20.70 4.64 7.78
N ARG A 205 19.80 5.54 8.17
CA ARG A 205 18.44 5.60 7.59
C ARG A 205 18.47 5.88 6.09
N LEU A 206 19.36 6.78 5.64
CA LEU A 206 19.53 7.06 4.22
C LEU A 206 20.02 5.81 3.48
N HIS A 207 20.97 5.07 4.04
CA HIS A 207 21.49 3.83 3.48
C HIS A 207 20.40 2.75 3.32
N HIS A 208 19.48 2.64 4.28
CA HIS A 208 18.31 1.77 4.18
C HIS A 208 17.28 2.23 3.14
N LEU A 209 17.25 3.52 2.83
CA LEU A 209 16.26 4.14 1.96
C LEU A 209 16.66 4.14 0.47
N VAL A 210 17.96 4.23 0.14
CA VAL A 210 18.44 4.43 -1.24
C VAL A 210 17.92 3.35 -2.19
N LEU A 211 18.06 2.08 -1.84
CA LEU A 211 17.66 1.00 -2.75
C LEU A 211 16.14 0.97 -2.98
N PRO A 212 15.28 0.92 -1.93
CA PRO A 212 13.83 0.97 -2.12
C PRO A 212 13.37 2.22 -2.88
N ALA A 213 13.89 3.41 -2.54
CA ALA A 213 13.48 4.66 -3.16
C ALA A 213 13.87 4.74 -4.64
N THR A 214 15.06 4.24 -5.00
CA THR A 214 15.52 4.22 -6.41
C THR A 214 14.74 3.23 -7.24
N VAL A 215 14.48 2.01 -6.73
CA VAL A 215 13.66 1.01 -7.42
C VAL A 215 12.26 1.54 -7.68
N SER A 216 11.61 2.11 -6.66
CA SER A 216 10.28 2.71 -6.82
C SER A 216 10.27 3.93 -7.75
N ALA A 217 11.40 4.62 -7.91
CA ALA A 217 11.51 5.77 -8.80
C ALA A 217 11.61 5.38 -10.30
N ILE A 218 11.93 4.12 -10.64
CA ILE A 218 12.13 3.67 -12.02
C ILE A 218 10.89 3.94 -12.88
N GLY A 219 9.68 3.63 -12.36
CA GLY A 219 8.43 3.91 -13.07
C GLY A 219 8.25 5.40 -13.36
N GLY A 220 8.65 6.25 -12.40
CA GLY A 220 8.67 7.69 -12.57
C GLY A 220 9.68 8.17 -13.62
N TRP A 221 10.89 7.60 -13.67
CA TRP A 221 11.88 7.92 -14.71
C TRP A 221 11.36 7.61 -16.11
N ILE A 222 10.71 6.46 -16.27
CA ILE A 222 10.09 6.04 -17.53
C ILE A 222 8.95 6.99 -17.92
N GLY A 223 8.04 7.29 -16.98
CA GLY A 223 6.88 8.14 -17.22
C GLY A 223 7.26 9.59 -17.52
N PHE A 224 7.99 10.23 -16.61
CA PHE A 224 8.36 11.64 -16.74
C PHE A 224 9.26 11.89 -17.95
N SER A 225 10.24 11.04 -18.24
CA SER A 225 11.09 11.24 -19.43
C SER A 225 10.30 11.23 -20.73
N ARG A 226 9.30 10.34 -20.86
CA ARG A 226 8.46 10.24 -22.06
C ARG A 226 7.51 11.41 -22.21
N ILE A 227 6.84 11.80 -21.12
CA ILE A 227 5.91 12.94 -21.12
C ILE A 227 6.68 14.22 -21.43
N LEU A 228 7.76 14.51 -20.68
CA LEU A 228 8.54 15.74 -20.89
C LEU A 228 9.15 15.80 -22.28
N ARG A 229 9.62 14.68 -22.83
CA ARG A 229 10.11 14.63 -24.21
C ARG A 229 9.00 14.99 -25.21
N PHE A 230 7.80 14.44 -25.03
CA PHE A 230 6.67 14.72 -25.93
C PHE A 230 6.30 16.20 -25.91
N GLU A 231 6.10 16.77 -24.71
CA GLU A 231 5.74 18.18 -24.53
C GLU A 231 6.85 19.11 -25.05
N MET A 232 8.12 18.80 -24.78
CA MET A 232 9.25 19.60 -25.30
C MET A 232 9.31 19.59 -26.82
N LEU A 233 9.05 18.45 -27.46
CA LEU A 233 9.05 18.38 -28.92
C LEU A 233 7.88 19.13 -29.56
N ASP A 234 6.73 19.15 -28.89
CA ASP A 234 5.60 19.98 -29.30
C ASP A 234 5.96 21.46 -29.24
N VAL A 235 6.49 21.92 -28.10
CA VAL A 235 6.92 23.33 -27.90
C VAL A 235 8.04 23.74 -28.85
N LEU A 236 9.08 22.91 -29.03
CA LEU A 236 10.19 23.18 -29.96
C LEU A 236 9.74 23.28 -31.42
N SER A 237 8.54 22.80 -31.76
CA SER A 237 7.98 22.91 -33.11
C SER A 237 7.18 24.21 -33.35
N GLN A 238 6.95 25.01 -32.31
CA GLN A 238 6.18 26.25 -32.38
C GLN A 238 7.03 27.41 -32.92
N ASP A 239 6.40 28.30 -33.70
CA ASP A 239 7.11 29.33 -34.47
C ASP A 239 7.89 30.35 -33.63
N TYR A 240 7.54 30.57 -32.36
CA TYR A 240 8.28 31.49 -31.48
C TYR A 240 9.61 30.92 -30.96
N VAL A 241 9.86 29.62 -31.17
CA VAL A 241 11.12 28.97 -30.79
C VAL A 241 12.08 28.88 -31.98
N ARG A 242 11.59 29.09 -33.21
CA ARG A 242 12.36 28.99 -34.45
C ARG A 242 13.32 30.16 -34.68
#